data_AF-L9KMQ4-F1
#
_entry.id   AF-L9KMQ4-F1
#
_cell.length_a   1.000
_cell.length_b   1.000
_cell.length_c   1.000
_cell.angle_alpha   90.00
_cell.angle_beta   90.00
_cell.angle_gamma   90.00
#
_symmetry.space_group_name_H-M   'P 1'
#
loop_
_entity.id
_entity.type
_entity.pdbx_description
1 polymer ?
#
loop_
_entity_poly.entity_id
_entity_poly.type
_entity_poly.pdbx_seq_one_letter_code
_entity_poly.pdbx_strand_id
1 'polypeptide(L)'
;MFVMGVNHEKYNSLKTVSNASCTNCLAPLVKVIHNNFGIVEGLMTTVHAIIATQKTMDSPSGKLWHDGCGAALNMIPALTRASKAVGKVVDLTCYLEKAAKYDDIKKVVKQASQSPLKGILGYTEDQVISCNFNSDTHSSTFDAGASIALNDHSVKLISWYDNGFGYSNRLLDLFIQWDWSTYLADYGQPNCKYLRVNPVTALTLLEKMKDTSRKNNMFAQFRKNERDKQKLIDTVAKQLRGLISSHHS
;
A
#
# COMPACT_ATOMS: atom_id res chain seq x y z
N MET A 1 12.60 2.12 3.08
CA MET A 1 11.15 1.82 3.06
C MET A 1 10.59 2.35 1.77
N PHE A 2 9.77 1.56 1.09
CA PHE A 2 9.16 1.94 -0.18
C PHE A 2 7.65 1.90 -0.07
N VAL A 3 7.01 2.87 -0.70
CA VAL A 3 5.57 2.97 -0.86
C VAL A 3 5.29 3.11 -2.35
N MET A 4 4.46 2.19 -2.85
CA MET A 4 4.06 2.17 -4.26
C MET A 4 3.34 3.47 -4.63
N GLY A 5 3.60 3.99 -5.82
CA GLY A 5 3.09 5.30 -6.27
C GLY A 5 3.76 6.53 -5.64
N VAL A 6 4.56 6.37 -4.58
CA VAL A 6 5.18 7.50 -3.86
C VAL A 6 6.68 7.60 -4.14
N ASN A 7 7.46 6.60 -3.72
CA ASN A 7 8.93 6.62 -3.78
C ASN A 7 9.56 5.29 -4.23
N HIS A 8 8.76 4.32 -4.69
CA HIS A 8 9.22 3.00 -5.16
C HIS A 8 10.29 3.09 -6.27
N GLU A 9 10.22 4.10 -7.13
CA GLU A 9 11.20 4.36 -8.20
C GLU A 9 12.61 4.68 -7.67
N LYS A 10 12.75 5.10 -6.41
CA LYS A 10 14.06 5.37 -5.78
C LYS A 10 14.76 4.09 -5.31
N TYR A 11 14.21 2.92 -5.60
CA TYR A 11 14.84 1.65 -5.27
C TYR A 11 16.13 1.46 -6.08
N ASN A 12 17.23 1.13 -5.39
CA ASN A 12 18.54 0.90 -5.98
C ASN A 12 19.15 -0.40 -5.45
N SER A 13 18.66 -1.54 -5.96
CA SER A 13 19.19 -2.90 -5.74
C SER A 13 19.56 -3.23 -4.29
N LEU A 14 18.78 -2.73 -3.32
CA LEU A 14 19.01 -2.96 -1.89
C LEU A 14 18.71 -4.42 -1.54
N LYS A 15 19.56 -5.04 -0.71
CA LYS A 15 19.42 -6.45 -0.27
C LYS A 15 18.20 -6.68 0.61
N THR A 16 17.83 -5.71 1.44
CA THR A 16 16.71 -5.81 2.37
C THR A 16 15.85 -4.56 2.24
N VAL A 17 14.57 -4.75 1.98
CA VAL A 17 13.60 -3.68 1.81
C VAL A 17 12.40 -3.90 2.73
N SER A 18 11.74 -2.80 3.05
CA SER A 18 10.47 -2.79 3.78
C SER A 18 9.45 -2.08 2.90
N ASN A 19 8.28 -2.71 2.72
CA ASN A 19 7.11 -2.12 2.06
C ASN A 19 6.39 -1.08 2.94
N ALA A 20 7.14 -0.45 3.83
CA ALA A 20 6.62 0.31 4.96
C ALA A 20 5.57 -0.53 5.71
N SER A 21 4.47 0.09 6.07
CA SER A 21 3.34 -0.48 6.79
C SER A 21 2.07 0.16 6.18
N CYS A 22 0.96 0.25 6.89
CA CYS A 22 -0.24 0.94 6.39
C CYS A 22 -0.13 2.48 6.19
N THR A 23 1.07 3.07 6.25
CA THR A 23 1.41 4.37 5.62
C THR A 23 1.20 4.33 4.12
N ASN A 24 1.14 3.13 3.54
CA ASN A 24 0.64 2.94 2.18
C ASN A 24 -0.72 3.63 1.95
N CYS A 25 -1.56 3.80 2.97
CA CYS A 25 -2.79 4.60 2.84
C CYS A 25 -2.52 6.10 2.83
N LEU A 26 -1.84 6.62 3.86
CA LEU A 26 -1.67 8.08 3.99
C LEU A 26 -0.78 8.68 2.87
N ALA A 27 0.29 8.00 2.48
CA ALA A 27 1.33 8.60 1.66
C ALA A 27 0.91 8.96 0.22
N PRO A 28 0.13 8.14 -0.51
CA PRO A 28 -0.42 8.53 -1.81
C PRO A 28 -1.26 9.81 -1.75
N LEU A 29 -2.16 9.91 -0.75
CA LEU A 29 -2.99 11.10 -0.56
C LEU A 29 -2.14 12.32 -0.23
N VAL A 30 -1.22 12.20 0.75
CA VAL A 30 -0.30 13.29 1.14
C VAL A 30 0.54 13.75 -0.04
N LYS A 31 1.07 12.84 -0.87
CA LYS A 31 1.84 13.20 -2.07
C LYS A 31 1.02 14.04 -3.03
N VAL A 32 -0.24 13.67 -3.27
CA VAL A 32 -1.14 14.40 -4.16
C VAL A 32 -1.41 15.80 -3.61
N ILE A 33 -1.77 15.91 -2.34
CA ILE A 33 -2.09 17.21 -1.72
C ILE A 33 -0.84 18.11 -1.64
N HIS A 34 0.28 17.58 -1.18
CA HIS A 34 1.52 18.33 -1.02
C HIS A 34 2.05 18.85 -2.36
N ASN A 35 2.02 18.04 -3.42
CA ASN A 35 2.51 18.46 -4.73
C ASN A 35 1.67 19.57 -5.37
N ASN A 36 0.37 19.66 -5.06
CA ASN A 36 -0.53 20.64 -5.67
C ASN A 36 -0.67 21.90 -4.81
N PHE A 37 -0.84 21.73 -3.50
CA PHE A 37 -1.22 22.81 -2.59
C PHE A 37 -0.15 23.12 -1.53
N GLY A 38 0.86 22.26 -1.37
CA GLY A 38 1.80 22.34 -0.25
C GLY A 38 1.13 21.95 1.06
N ILE A 39 1.88 21.29 1.95
CA ILE A 39 1.44 21.00 3.32
C ILE A 39 2.49 21.58 4.24
N VAL A 40 2.08 22.54 5.06
CA VAL A 40 2.95 23.20 6.05
C VAL A 40 3.14 22.27 7.24
N GLU A 41 2.04 21.78 7.78
CA GLU A 41 2.00 20.84 8.88
C GLU A 41 0.72 20.01 8.83
N GLY A 42 0.72 18.86 9.50
CA GLY A 42 -0.46 18.02 9.57
C GLY A 42 -0.38 17.00 10.71
N LEU A 43 -1.54 16.71 11.29
CA LEU A 43 -1.75 15.68 12.27
C LEU A 43 -2.59 14.58 11.64
N MET A 44 -2.24 13.32 11.92
CA MET A 44 -3.01 12.18 11.47
C MET A 44 -3.48 11.35 12.66
N THR A 45 -4.77 11.04 12.64
CA THR A 45 -5.40 10.04 13.50
C THR A 45 -5.90 8.92 12.62
N THR A 46 -5.98 7.72 13.16
CA THR A 46 -6.44 6.58 12.38
C THR A 46 -7.26 5.65 13.25
N VAL A 47 -8.43 5.26 12.77
CA VAL A 47 -9.32 4.35 13.48
C VAL A 47 -9.06 2.95 12.91
N HIS A 48 -8.45 2.07 13.71
CA HIS A 48 -8.00 0.75 13.26
C HIS A 48 -8.92 -0.39 13.67
N ALA A 49 -8.96 -1.44 12.85
CA ALA A 49 -9.55 -2.71 13.24
C ALA A 49 -8.65 -3.48 14.20
N ILE A 50 -9.24 -4.50 14.83
CA ILE A 50 -8.51 -5.38 15.72
C ILE A 50 -7.44 -6.16 14.95
N ILE A 51 -6.26 -6.33 15.55
CA ILE A 51 -5.15 -7.13 15.01
C ILE A 51 -4.75 -8.26 15.94
N ALA A 52 -3.96 -9.19 15.39
CA ALA A 52 -3.51 -10.40 16.08
C ALA A 52 -2.73 -10.16 17.39
N THR A 53 -2.15 -8.97 17.60
CA THR A 53 -1.39 -8.67 18.82
C THR A 53 -2.27 -8.23 19.99
N GLN A 54 -3.50 -7.80 19.74
CA GLN A 54 -4.42 -7.31 20.78
C GLN A 54 -5.12 -8.48 21.51
N LYS A 55 -5.67 -8.21 22.69
CA LYS A 55 -6.23 -9.22 23.59
C LYS A 55 -7.74 -9.34 23.47
N THR A 56 -8.27 -10.54 23.68
CA THR A 56 -9.73 -10.78 23.67
C THR A 56 -10.38 -10.27 24.96
N MET A 57 -9.73 -10.50 26.09
CA MET A 57 -10.09 -10.02 27.43
C MET A 57 -8.90 -9.26 28.01
N ASP A 58 -9.13 -8.57 29.13
CA ASP A 58 -8.07 -7.86 29.83
C ASP A 58 -6.94 -8.85 30.22
N SER A 59 -5.72 -8.55 29.81
CA SER A 59 -4.56 -9.43 29.96
C SER A 59 -3.25 -8.64 29.95
N PRO A 60 -2.17 -9.18 30.56
CA PRO A 60 -0.87 -8.53 30.51
C PRO A 60 -0.41 -8.27 29.07
N SER A 61 0.08 -7.05 28.83
CA SER A 61 0.73 -6.65 27.58
C SER A 61 2.16 -6.22 27.88
N GLY A 62 3.11 -6.84 27.17
CA GLY A 62 4.55 -6.66 27.44
C GLY A 62 5.15 -5.33 26.94
N LYS A 63 4.39 -4.49 26.22
CA LYS A 63 4.90 -3.23 25.66
C LYS A 63 4.16 -2.01 26.18
N LEU A 64 2.83 -2.02 26.10
CA LEU A 64 1.97 -0.89 26.48
C LEU A 64 0.76 -1.42 27.25
N TRP A 65 0.40 -0.76 28.35
CA TRP A 65 -0.69 -1.22 29.22
C TRP A 65 -2.05 -1.17 28.53
N HIS A 66 -2.30 -0.14 27.71
CA HIS A 66 -3.54 0.01 26.95
C HIS A 66 -3.81 -1.19 26.02
N ASP A 67 -2.76 -1.78 25.42
CA ASP A 67 -2.88 -2.95 24.53
C ASP A 67 -3.33 -4.23 25.25
N GLY A 68 -3.31 -4.22 26.59
CA GLY A 68 -3.79 -5.31 27.42
C GLY A 68 -5.30 -5.37 27.56
N CYS A 69 -6.02 -4.28 27.26
CA CYS A 69 -7.47 -4.23 27.37
C CYS A 69 -8.16 -5.11 26.31
N GLY A 70 -9.34 -5.66 26.65
CA GLY A 70 -10.16 -6.44 25.72
C GLY A 70 -10.55 -5.63 24.47
N ALA A 71 -10.01 -6.02 23.31
CA ALA A 71 -10.02 -5.21 22.09
C ALA A 71 -11.41 -5.03 21.45
N ALA A 72 -12.31 -6.00 21.65
CA ALA A 72 -13.67 -5.94 21.10
C ALA A 72 -14.62 -5.05 21.90
N LEU A 73 -14.21 -4.63 23.11
CA LEU A 73 -15.07 -3.92 24.06
C LEU A 73 -14.61 -2.47 24.31
N ASN A 74 -13.43 -2.08 23.82
CA ASN A 74 -12.79 -0.82 24.18
C ASN A 74 -12.34 -0.04 22.94
N MET A 75 -12.39 1.29 23.05
CA MET A 75 -11.56 2.18 22.22
C MET A 75 -10.19 2.30 22.89
N ILE A 76 -9.15 1.76 22.25
CA ILE A 76 -7.80 1.69 22.82
C ILE A 76 -6.91 2.73 22.16
N PRO A 77 -6.49 3.80 22.88
CA PRO A 77 -5.51 4.73 22.37
C PRO A 77 -4.15 4.03 22.20
N ALA A 78 -3.58 4.14 21.00
CA ALA A 78 -2.27 3.60 20.71
C ALA A 78 -1.39 4.69 20.10
N LEU A 79 -0.22 4.90 20.71
CA LEU A 79 0.84 5.66 20.06
C LEU A 79 1.38 4.81 18.92
N THR A 80 0.92 5.13 17.75
CA THR A 80 1.57 4.63 16.57
C THR A 80 2.67 5.60 16.18
N ARG A 81 3.80 5.08 15.71
CA ARG A 81 4.74 5.89 14.93
C ARG A 81 4.14 6.26 13.57
N ALA A 82 2.79 6.27 13.39
CA ALA A 82 2.03 6.23 12.13
C ALA A 82 2.03 7.46 11.22
N SER A 83 2.93 8.39 11.46
CA SER A 83 3.72 8.84 10.31
C SER A 83 4.40 7.65 9.56
N LYS A 84 4.36 6.43 10.14
CA LYS A 84 4.75 5.05 9.72
C LYS A 84 3.73 3.91 10.14
N ALA A 85 2.41 4.07 9.88
CA ALA A 85 1.20 3.19 9.98
C ALA A 85 0.60 2.70 11.33
N VAL A 86 -0.72 2.47 11.55
CA VAL A 86 -1.77 1.69 10.83
C VAL A 86 -3.20 1.98 11.40
N GLY A 87 -4.31 1.85 10.64
CA GLY A 87 -5.74 2.24 10.90
C GLY A 87 -6.78 2.23 9.72
N LYS A 88 -7.83 1.37 9.64
CA LYS A 88 -8.86 1.21 8.55
C LYS A 88 -9.38 2.49 7.88
N VAL A 89 -9.44 3.59 8.62
CA VAL A 89 -9.66 4.92 8.07
C VAL A 89 -8.58 5.86 8.60
N VAL A 90 -8.07 6.70 7.72
CA VAL A 90 -7.13 7.79 8.01
C VAL A 90 -7.90 9.09 8.08
N ASP A 91 -7.73 9.81 9.18
CA ASP A 91 -8.12 11.20 9.33
C ASP A 91 -6.84 12.04 9.31
N LEU A 92 -6.61 12.75 8.21
CA LEU A 92 -5.53 13.71 8.06
C LEU A 92 -6.09 15.12 8.21
N THR A 93 -5.71 15.81 9.28
CA THR A 93 -5.96 17.25 9.43
C THR A 93 -4.67 17.99 9.09
N CYS A 94 -4.70 18.84 8.07
CA CYS A 94 -3.49 19.55 7.62
C CYS A 94 -3.75 21.01 7.24
N TYR A 95 -2.66 21.78 7.35
CA TYR A 95 -2.59 23.15 6.89
C TYR A 95 -1.89 23.23 5.53
N LEU A 96 -2.57 23.83 4.56
CA LEU A 96 -2.10 24.01 3.20
C LEU A 96 -1.33 25.31 3.07
N GLU A 97 -0.24 25.27 2.31
CA GLU A 97 0.56 26.46 2.01
C GLU A 97 -0.21 27.38 1.05
N LYS A 98 -0.78 26.80 -0.01
CA LYS A 98 -1.62 27.48 -0.99
C LYS A 98 -3.09 27.30 -0.63
N ALA A 99 -3.83 28.41 -0.61
CA ALA A 99 -5.28 28.40 -0.46
C ALA A 99 -5.92 27.50 -1.53
N ALA A 100 -6.81 26.60 -1.13
CA ALA A 100 -7.49 25.67 -2.01
C ALA A 100 -8.96 25.52 -1.63
N LYS A 101 -9.87 25.65 -2.60
CA LYS A 101 -11.27 25.28 -2.40
C LYS A 101 -11.40 23.76 -2.33
N TYR A 102 -12.33 23.29 -1.52
CA TYR A 102 -12.54 21.86 -1.33
C TYR A 102 -12.87 21.11 -2.64
N ASP A 103 -13.61 21.75 -3.54
CA ASP A 103 -13.88 21.18 -4.87
C ASP A 103 -12.61 20.99 -5.71
N ASP A 104 -11.62 21.86 -5.57
CA ASP A 104 -10.36 21.74 -6.30
C ASP A 104 -9.50 20.61 -5.71
N ILE A 105 -9.54 20.42 -4.39
CA ILE A 105 -8.94 19.26 -3.73
C ILE A 105 -9.56 17.96 -4.27
N LYS A 106 -10.90 17.88 -4.30
CA LYS A 106 -11.61 16.71 -4.85
C LYS A 106 -11.21 16.42 -6.29
N LYS A 107 -11.18 17.42 -7.16
CA LYS A 107 -10.79 17.27 -8.58
C LYS A 107 -9.39 16.70 -8.72
N VAL A 108 -8.42 17.26 -7.98
CA VAL A 108 -7.02 16.81 -8.03
C VAL A 108 -6.88 15.37 -7.53
N VAL A 109 -7.54 15.00 -6.43
CA VAL A 109 -7.50 13.64 -5.90
C VAL A 109 -8.18 12.64 -6.84
N LYS A 110 -9.32 13.01 -7.44
CA LYS A 110 -10.04 12.20 -8.45
C LYS A 110 -9.21 12.00 -9.72
N GLN A 111 -8.51 13.04 -10.18
CA GLN A 111 -7.60 12.92 -11.31
C GLN A 111 -6.42 11.99 -10.97
N ALA A 112 -5.88 12.11 -9.75
CA ALA A 112 -4.78 11.27 -9.30
C ALA A 112 -5.16 9.79 -9.22
N SER A 113 -6.37 9.47 -8.73
CA SER A 113 -6.89 8.10 -8.63
C SER A 113 -7.14 7.45 -9.99
N GLN A 114 -7.42 8.25 -11.03
CA GLN A 114 -7.70 7.76 -12.38
C GLN A 114 -6.46 7.61 -13.27
N SER A 115 -5.39 8.36 -12.96
CA SER A 115 -4.18 8.42 -13.78
C SER A 115 -2.90 8.03 -13.01
N PRO A 116 -2.17 8.94 -12.35
CA PRO A 116 -0.83 8.64 -11.83
C PRO A 116 -0.81 7.61 -10.70
N LEU A 117 -1.91 7.43 -9.97
CA LEU A 117 -2.03 6.51 -8.84
C LEU A 117 -3.15 5.48 -9.03
N LYS A 118 -3.52 5.20 -10.28
CA LYS A 118 -4.56 4.21 -10.60
C LYS A 118 -4.24 2.84 -10.01
N GLY A 119 -5.20 2.27 -9.27
CA GLY A 119 -5.05 0.99 -8.57
C GLY A 119 -4.28 1.07 -7.24
N ILE A 120 -3.82 2.27 -6.86
CA ILE A 120 -3.17 2.55 -5.58
C ILE A 120 -4.06 3.50 -4.75
N LEU A 121 -4.48 4.61 -5.35
CA LEU A 121 -5.40 5.59 -4.77
C LEU A 121 -6.77 5.44 -5.42
N GLY A 122 -7.80 5.22 -4.62
CA GLY A 122 -9.21 5.27 -4.99
C GLY A 122 -9.85 6.61 -4.62
N TYR A 123 -11.06 6.84 -5.13
CA TYR A 123 -11.87 8.03 -4.85
C TYR A 123 -13.34 7.62 -4.78
N THR A 124 -14.08 8.10 -3.79
CA THR A 124 -15.54 7.90 -3.70
C THR A 124 -16.25 9.16 -3.19
N GLU A 125 -17.48 9.32 -3.67
CA GLU A 125 -18.48 10.29 -3.18
C GLU A 125 -19.72 9.57 -2.61
N ASP A 126 -19.71 8.24 -2.59
CA ASP A 126 -20.83 7.43 -2.13
C ASP A 126 -20.89 7.41 -0.60
N GLN A 127 -22.08 7.15 -0.04
CA GLN A 127 -22.26 6.93 1.40
C GLN A 127 -21.76 5.53 1.78
N VAL A 128 -20.46 5.42 1.97
CA VAL A 128 -19.75 4.16 2.25
C VAL A 128 -19.52 3.94 3.75
N ILE A 129 -19.38 2.68 4.13
CA ILE A 129 -18.96 2.26 5.47
C ILE A 129 -17.81 1.26 5.38
N SER A 130 -17.19 0.96 6.53
CA SER A 130 -15.95 0.17 6.59
C SER A 130 -16.03 -1.19 5.88
N CYS A 131 -17.18 -1.87 5.90
CA CYS A 131 -17.31 -3.20 5.28
C CYS A 131 -17.35 -3.16 3.75
N ASN A 132 -17.67 -2.01 3.14
CA ASN A 132 -17.59 -1.85 1.68
C ASN A 132 -16.16 -1.96 1.15
N PHE A 133 -15.16 -1.75 2.00
CA PHE A 133 -13.75 -1.80 1.66
C PHE A 133 -13.09 -3.16 1.97
N ASN A 134 -13.84 -4.14 2.47
CA ASN A 134 -13.28 -5.46 2.70
C ASN A 134 -12.82 -6.07 1.37
N SER A 135 -11.56 -6.52 1.33
CA SER A 135 -10.89 -7.02 0.11
C SER A 135 -10.67 -5.96 -0.98
N ASP A 136 -10.74 -4.67 -0.63
CA ASP A 136 -10.33 -3.60 -1.55
C ASP A 136 -8.81 -3.66 -1.76
N THR A 137 -8.39 -3.53 -3.03
CA THR A 137 -6.98 -3.64 -3.45
C THR A 137 -6.23 -2.31 -3.44
N HIS A 138 -6.93 -1.19 -3.32
CA HIS A 138 -6.32 0.12 -3.19
C HIS A 138 -5.60 0.22 -1.84
N SER A 139 -4.55 1.04 -1.84
CA SER A 139 -3.87 1.37 -0.60
C SER A 139 -4.61 2.42 0.20
N SER A 140 -5.35 3.28 -0.48
CA SER A 140 -6.08 4.42 0.07
C SER A 140 -7.27 4.68 -0.83
N THR A 141 -8.46 4.86 -0.30
CA THR A 141 -9.63 5.36 -1.04
C THR A 141 -10.10 6.64 -0.40
N PHE A 142 -9.93 7.77 -1.07
CA PHE A 142 -10.34 9.08 -0.55
C PHE A 142 -11.86 9.19 -0.50
N ASP A 143 -12.38 9.61 0.65
CA ASP A 143 -13.80 9.78 0.88
C ASP A 143 -14.14 11.27 0.85
N ALA A 144 -14.71 11.69 -0.28
CA ALA A 144 -15.07 13.09 -0.50
C ALA A 144 -16.29 13.54 0.34
N GLY A 145 -17.15 12.60 0.75
CA GLY A 145 -18.34 12.90 1.55
C GLY A 145 -18.01 13.04 3.04
N ALA A 146 -17.03 12.29 3.53
CA ALA A 146 -16.60 12.33 4.93
C ALA A 146 -15.52 13.40 5.22
N SER A 147 -14.87 13.93 4.19
CA SER A 147 -13.85 14.97 4.32
C SER A 147 -14.46 16.38 4.37
N ILE A 148 -13.80 17.32 5.04
CA ILE A 148 -14.30 18.68 5.25
C ILE A 148 -13.18 19.71 5.21
N ALA A 149 -13.44 20.88 4.61
CA ALA A 149 -12.59 22.05 4.70
C ALA A 149 -13.18 23.05 5.70
N LEU A 150 -12.39 23.44 6.70
CA LEU A 150 -12.78 24.50 7.65
C LEU A 150 -12.64 25.88 6.99
N ASN A 151 -11.58 26.06 6.22
CA ASN A 151 -11.31 27.21 5.37
C ASN A 151 -10.34 26.79 4.26
N ASP A 152 -9.95 27.74 3.40
CA ASP A 152 -9.12 27.46 2.23
C ASP A 152 -7.69 26.97 2.57
N HIS A 153 -7.24 27.09 3.82
CA HIS A 153 -5.94 26.60 4.28
C HIS A 153 -6.03 25.42 5.24
N SER A 154 -7.17 25.16 5.88
CA SER A 154 -7.30 24.15 6.93
C SER A 154 -8.31 23.10 6.51
N VAL A 155 -7.83 21.87 6.26
CA VAL A 155 -8.66 20.77 5.75
C VAL A 155 -8.50 19.51 6.58
N LYS A 156 -9.58 18.73 6.65
CA LYS A 156 -9.62 17.38 7.18
C LYS A 156 -9.98 16.43 6.04
N LEU A 157 -9.08 15.50 5.75
CA LEU A 157 -9.19 14.54 4.66
C LEU A 157 -9.30 13.13 5.22
N ILE A 158 -10.36 12.44 4.83
CA ILE A 158 -10.71 11.09 5.23
C ILE A 158 -10.37 10.12 4.09
N SER A 159 -9.70 9.02 4.43
CA SER A 159 -9.45 7.95 3.47
C SER A 159 -9.52 6.56 4.09
N TRP A 160 -10.21 5.66 3.40
CA TRP A 160 -10.38 4.25 3.79
C TRP A 160 -9.27 3.37 3.25
N TYR A 161 -9.02 2.26 3.93
CA TYR A 161 -8.26 1.14 3.38
C TYR A 161 -8.52 -0.17 4.11
N ASP A 162 -8.33 -1.27 3.39
CA ASP A 162 -8.19 -2.59 3.98
C ASP A 162 -6.75 -2.82 4.44
N ASN A 163 -6.57 -2.89 5.76
CA ASN A 163 -5.26 -3.06 6.38
C ASN A 163 -4.61 -4.44 6.11
N GLY A 164 -5.41 -5.45 5.75
CA GLY A 164 -4.93 -6.76 5.33
C GLY A 164 -4.73 -6.82 3.82
N PHE A 165 -5.77 -6.54 3.05
CA PHE A 165 -5.80 -6.81 1.61
C PHE A 165 -5.04 -5.77 0.79
N GLY A 166 -5.30 -4.48 0.98
CA GLY A 166 -4.64 -3.41 0.25
C GLY A 166 -3.12 -3.42 0.47
N TYR A 167 -2.67 -3.62 1.71
CA TYR A 167 -1.25 -3.75 2.03
C TYR A 167 -0.59 -4.97 1.39
N SER A 168 -1.27 -6.12 1.41
CA SER A 168 -0.76 -7.36 0.79
C SER A 168 -0.58 -7.21 -0.72
N ASN A 169 -1.50 -6.51 -1.40
CA ASN A 169 -1.36 -6.18 -2.82
C ASN A 169 -0.13 -5.30 -3.09
N ARG A 170 0.15 -4.30 -2.24
CA ARG A 170 1.35 -3.47 -2.37
C ARG A 170 2.65 -4.25 -2.20
N LEU A 171 2.65 -5.26 -1.34
CA LEU A 171 3.81 -6.13 -1.18
C LEU A 171 4.09 -6.93 -2.45
N LEU A 172 3.05 -7.43 -3.10
CA LEU A 172 3.15 -8.11 -4.39
C LEU A 172 3.58 -7.16 -5.52
N ASP A 173 3.08 -5.92 -5.52
CA ASP A 173 3.50 -4.91 -6.49
C ASP A 173 5.00 -4.56 -6.34
N LEU A 174 5.48 -4.42 -5.11
CA LEU A 174 6.90 -4.19 -4.82
C LEU A 174 7.77 -5.40 -5.21
N PHE A 175 7.26 -6.62 -5.00
CA PHE A 175 7.95 -7.86 -5.39
C PHE A 175 8.14 -7.97 -6.91
N ILE A 176 7.17 -7.55 -7.71
CA ILE A 176 7.31 -7.53 -9.17
C ILE A 176 8.40 -6.55 -9.61
N GLN A 177 8.48 -5.39 -8.97
CA GLN A 177 9.46 -4.34 -9.30
C GLN A 177 10.86 -4.60 -8.73
N TRP A 178 11.06 -5.73 -8.04
CA TRP A 178 12.36 -6.12 -7.51
C TRP A 178 13.39 -6.27 -8.64
N ASP A 179 14.67 -6.04 -8.31
CA ASP A 179 15.78 -6.29 -9.24
C ASP A 179 16.03 -7.80 -9.41
N TRP A 180 15.25 -8.39 -10.32
CA TRP A 180 15.37 -9.80 -10.69
C TRP A 180 16.66 -10.10 -11.44
N SER A 181 17.28 -9.12 -12.08
CA SER A 181 18.50 -9.32 -12.87
C SER A 181 19.68 -9.69 -11.98
N THR A 182 19.91 -8.92 -10.92
CA THR A 182 20.96 -9.22 -9.91
C THR A 182 20.63 -10.51 -9.16
N TYR A 183 19.36 -10.77 -8.85
CA TYR A 183 18.96 -12.02 -8.21
C TYR A 183 19.32 -13.25 -9.07
N LEU A 184 18.95 -13.25 -10.35
CA LEU A 184 19.19 -14.37 -11.25
C LEU A 184 20.68 -14.58 -11.53
N ALA A 185 21.49 -13.52 -11.55
CA ALA A 185 22.93 -13.60 -11.73
C ALA A 185 23.68 -14.11 -10.49
N ASP A 186 23.27 -13.66 -9.30
CA ASP A 186 23.97 -13.97 -8.04
C ASP A 186 23.50 -15.31 -7.42
N TYR A 187 22.33 -15.84 -7.78
CA TYR A 187 21.77 -17.04 -7.14
C TYR A 187 22.68 -18.27 -7.33
N GLY A 188 22.92 -19.02 -6.24
CA GLY A 188 23.79 -20.19 -6.25
C GLY A 188 25.29 -19.90 -6.20
N GLN A 189 25.72 -18.64 -6.36
CA GLN A 189 27.14 -18.26 -6.27
C GLN A 189 27.61 -18.18 -4.80
N PRO A 190 28.92 -18.36 -4.51
CA PRO A 190 29.46 -18.26 -3.15
C PRO A 190 29.20 -16.90 -2.48
N ASN A 191 29.12 -15.83 -3.26
CA ASN A 191 28.83 -14.46 -2.81
C ASN A 191 27.35 -14.08 -2.93
N CYS A 192 26.46 -15.07 -3.12
CA CYS A 192 25.03 -14.84 -3.31
C CYS A 192 24.45 -14.01 -2.16
N LYS A 193 23.77 -12.91 -2.50
CA LYS A 193 23.11 -12.04 -1.52
C LYS A 193 21.73 -12.54 -1.09
N TYR A 194 21.21 -13.55 -1.77
CA TYR A 194 19.81 -13.95 -1.74
C TYR A 194 19.57 -15.40 -1.31
N LEU A 195 20.48 -16.01 -0.54
CA LEU A 195 20.39 -17.43 -0.12
C LEU A 195 19.05 -17.83 0.53
N ARG A 196 18.32 -16.88 1.12
CA ARG A 196 17.03 -17.14 1.80
C ARG A 196 15.81 -17.04 0.89
N VAL A 197 15.97 -16.61 -0.36
CA VAL A 197 14.87 -16.46 -1.32
C VAL A 197 14.82 -17.71 -2.19
N ASN A 198 13.78 -18.53 -1.99
CA ASN A 198 13.62 -19.76 -2.74
C ASN A 198 13.03 -19.47 -4.14
N PRO A 199 13.70 -19.87 -5.24
CA PRO A 199 13.24 -19.60 -6.61
C PRO A 199 11.93 -20.31 -6.94
N VAL A 200 11.64 -21.47 -6.35
CA VAL A 200 10.37 -22.21 -6.52
C VAL A 200 9.23 -21.41 -5.91
N THR A 201 9.41 -20.91 -4.68
CA THR A 201 8.39 -20.08 -4.01
C THR A 201 8.14 -18.79 -4.79
N ALA A 202 9.19 -18.14 -5.28
CA ALA A 202 9.08 -16.95 -6.13
C ALA A 202 8.29 -17.24 -7.42
N LEU A 203 8.59 -18.36 -8.09
CA LEU A 203 7.87 -18.78 -9.29
C LEU A 203 6.39 -19.07 -9.01
N THR A 204 6.08 -19.82 -7.95
CA THR A 204 4.69 -20.12 -7.56
C THR A 204 3.88 -18.84 -7.30
N LEU A 205 4.49 -17.83 -6.65
CA LEU A 205 3.83 -16.55 -6.43
C LEU A 205 3.53 -15.84 -7.77
N LEU A 206 4.51 -15.75 -8.67
CA LEU A 206 4.34 -15.12 -9.99
C LEU A 206 3.27 -15.81 -10.84
N GLU A 207 3.23 -17.14 -10.82
CA GLU A 207 2.22 -17.93 -11.55
C GLU A 207 0.82 -17.70 -11.00
N LYS A 208 0.65 -17.68 -9.67
CA LYS A 208 -0.64 -17.34 -9.05
C LYS A 208 -1.10 -15.94 -9.42
N MET A 209 -0.19 -14.97 -9.45
CA MET A 209 -0.51 -13.59 -9.85
C MET A 209 -0.98 -13.51 -11.32
N LYS A 210 -0.36 -14.29 -12.20
CA LYS A 210 -0.75 -14.38 -13.62
C LYS A 210 -2.15 -14.95 -13.79
N ASP A 211 -2.50 -15.98 -13.04
CA ASP A 211 -3.82 -16.61 -13.11
C ASP A 211 -4.93 -15.66 -12.60
N THR A 212 -4.66 -14.91 -11.54
CA THR A 212 -5.58 -13.88 -11.03
C THR A 212 -5.82 -12.77 -12.07
N SER A 213 -4.77 -12.30 -12.74
CA SER A 213 -4.90 -11.28 -13.78
C SER A 213 -5.72 -11.75 -14.98
N ARG A 214 -5.61 -13.03 -15.37
CA ARG A 214 -6.40 -13.63 -16.47
C ARG A 214 -7.88 -13.74 -16.13
N LYS A 215 -8.21 -14.11 -14.88
CA LYS A 215 -9.60 -14.28 -14.44
C LYS A 215 -10.35 -12.97 -14.27
N ASN A 216 -9.66 -11.90 -13.86
CA ASN A 216 -10.34 -10.67 -13.44
C ASN A 216 -10.55 -9.63 -14.55
N ASN A 217 -9.89 -9.72 -15.72
CA ASN A 217 -10.10 -8.72 -16.77
C ASN A 217 -9.67 -9.20 -18.18
N MET A 218 -10.63 -9.59 -19.03
CA MET A 218 -10.39 -9.74 -20.49
C MET A 218 -9.91 -8.42 -21.13
N PHE A 219 -10.32 -7.27 -20.60
CA PHE A 219 -9.98 -5.96 -21.15
C PHE A 219 -8.70 -5.33 -20.58
N ALA A 220 -8.12 -5.93 -19.53
CA ALA A 220 -6.86 -5.46 -18.91
C ALA A 220 -5.67 -5.55 -19.87
N GLN A 221 -5.67 -6.58 -20.74
CA GLN A 221 -4.62 -6.80 -21.74
C GLN A 221 -4.46 -5.65 -22.74
N PHE A 222 -5.42 -4.71 -22.83
CA PHE A 222 -5.31 -3.56 -23.73
C PHE A 222 -4.65 -2.34 -23.09
N ARG A 223 -4.44 -2.33 -21.76
CA ARG A 223 -3.79 -1.20 -21.06
C ARG A 223 -2.26 -1.34 -21.07
N LYS A 224 -1.54 -0.26 -21.39
CA LYS A 224 -0.07 -0.29 -21.55
C LYS A 224 0.65 -0.75 -20.27
N ASN A 225 0.33 -0.14 -19.13
CA ASN A 225 0.99 -0.46 -17.85
C ASN A 225 0.74 -1.91 -17.39
N GLU A 226 -0.45 -2.45 -17.62
CA GLU A 226 -0.75 -3.85 -17.27
C GLU A 226 -0.10 -4.83 -18.24
N ARG A 227 0.02 -4.48 -19.53
CA ARG A 227 0.81 -5.25 -20.49
C ARG A 227 2.29 -5.32 -20.10
N ASP A 228 2.88 -4.20 -19.70
CA ASP A 228 4.28 -4.16 -19.31
C ASP A 228 4.53 -4.96 -18.02
N LYS A 229 3.61 -4.86 -17.04
CA LYS A 229 3.61 -5.70 -15.82
C LYS A 229 3.54 -7.19 -16.16
N GLN A 230 2.64 -7.58 -17.06
CA GLN A 230 2.47 -8.98 -17.47
C GLN A 230 3.70 -9.52 -18.21
N LYS A 231 4.28 -8.73 -19.11
CA LYS A 231 5.54 -9.08 -19.80
C LYS A 231 6.69 -9.30 -18.82
N LEU A 232 6.80 -8.45 -17.80
CA LEU A 232 7.82 -8.58 -16.76
C LEU A 232 7.63 -9.88 -15.98
N ILE A 233 6.40 -10.16 -15.52
CA ILE A 233 6.07 -11.42 -14.83
C ILE A 233 6.44 -12.64 -15.69
N ASP A 234 6.06 -12.63 -16.96
CA ASP A 234 6.33 -13.76 -17.87
C ASP A 234 7.82 -13.96 -18.13
N THR A 235 8.57 -12.86 -18.26
CA THR A 235 10.03 -12.88 -18.46
C THR A 235 10.73 -13.48 -17.24
N VAL A 236 10.42 -12.96 -16.05
CA VAL A 236 11.03 -13.43 -14.79
C VAL A 236 10.65 -14.87 -14.51
N ALA A 237 9.38 -15.26 -14.71
CA ALA A 237 8.94 -16.64 -14.52
C ALA A 237 9.68 -17.62 -15.46
N LYS A 238 9.92 -17.23 -16.72
CA LYS A 238 10.71 -18.04 -17.65
C LYS A 238 12.16 -18.23 -17.17
N GLN A 239 12.79 -17.16 -16.69
CA GLN A 239 14.16 -17.21 -16.19
C GLN A 239 14.27 -18.05 -14.91
N LEU A 240 13.32 -17.92 -13.98
CA LEU A 240 13.27 -18.74 -12.76
C LEU A 240 13.11 -20.23 -13.07
N ARG A 241 12.28 -20.60 -14.05
CA ARG A 241 12.18 -22.01 -14.48
C ARG A 241 13.53 -22.56 -14.96
N GLY A 242 14.24 -21.79 -15.79
CA GLY A 242 15.58 -22.16 -16.26
C GLY A 242 16.57 -22.37 -15.11
N LEU A 243 16.56 -21.45 -14.13
CA LEU A 243 17.41 -21.54 -12.94
C LEU A 243 17.11 -22.79 -12.10
N ILE A 244 15.82 -23.09 -11.87
CA ILE A 244 15.39 -24.27 -11.12
C ILE A 244 15.83 -25.56 -11.83
N SER A 245 15.63 -25.65 -13.15
CA SER A 245 16.07 -26.81 -13.93
C SER A 245 17.59 -27.03 -13.87
N SER A 246 18.38 -25.95 -13.91
CA SER A 246 19.85 -26.03 -13.87
C SER A 246 20.42 -26.47 -12.51
N HIS A 247 19.70 -26.23 -11.40
CA HIS A 247 20.13 -26.62 -10.05
C HIS A 247 19.70 -28.05 -9.65
N HIS A 248 18.76 -28.65 -10.40
CA HIS A 248 18.32 -30.04 -10.22
C HIS A 248 19.03 -31.03 -11.17
N SER A 249 19.98 -30.54 -11.98
CA SER A 249 20.85 -31.33 -12.88
C SER A 249 22.21 -31.51 -12.23
#